data_AF-A0A8K0IGP8-F1
#
_entry.id   AF-A0A8K0IGP8-F1
#
_cell.length_a   1.000
_cell.length_b   1.000
_cell.length_c   1.000
_cell.angle_alpha   90.00
_cell.angle_beta   90.00
_cell.angle_gamma   90.00
#
_symmetry.space_group_name_H-M   'P 1'
#
loop_
_entity.id
_entity.type
_entity.pdbx_description
1 polymer ?
#
loop_
_entity_poly.entity_id
_entity_poly.type
_entity_poly.pdbx_seq_one_letter_code
_entity_poly.pdbx_strand_id
1 'polypeptide(L)'
;MDHYAAAIINQTKSIEVELIGVHNMHQKAKVFNNKARAEVAEAKSKAQAVETEMACLKKALKGAKASKAKAEAYLDLEKKKWGKARSKVAKIFLKKFGGPELDLGFLDEKDDEEEGEAKGGAKGGLASVEANQEGGLAPLIEEEPTERHSKFAPALGEKC
;
A
#
# COMPACT_ATOMS: atom_id res chain seq x y z
N MET A 1 -64.75 50.82 4.71
CA MET A 1 -63.28 50.81 4.78
C MET A 1 -62.78 49.76 5.79
N ASP A 2 -63.45 49.60 6.94
CA ASP A 2 -62.97 48.71 8.03
C ASP A 2 -62.88 47.22 7.68
N HIS A 3 -63.76 46.70 6.82
CA HIS A 3 -63.70 45.31 6.35
C HIS A 3 -62.43 45.01 5.50
N TYR A 4 -61.94 45.99 4.73
CA TYR A 4 -60.71 45.83 3.95
C TYR A 4 -59.48 45.86 4.84
N ALA A 5 -59.46 46.71 5.87
CA ALA A 5 -58.38 46.74 6.86
C ALA A 5 -58.28 45.41 7.63
N ALA A 6 -59.41 44.83 8.04
CA ALA A 6 -59.45 43.53 8.69
C ALA A 6 -58.96 42.39 7.78
N ALA A 7 -59.32 42.40 6.50
CA ALA A 7 -58.86 41.41 5.53
C ALA A 7 -57.34 41.47 5.31
N ILE A 8 -56.77 42.67 5.19
CA ILE A 8 -55.33 42.88 5.03
C ILE A 8 -54.57 42.39 6.27
N ILE A 9 -55.05 42.72 7.49
CA ILE A 9 -54.42 42.25 8.74
C ILE A 9 -54.38 40.72 8.81
N ASN A 10 -55.47 40.05 8.43
CA ASN A 10 -55.53 38.59 8.44
C ASN A 10 -54.60 37.96 7.39
N GLN A 11 -54.51 38.55 6.19
CA GLN A 11 -53.58 38.10 5.16
C GLN A 11 -52.12 38.26 5.61
N THR A 12 -51.77 39.39 6.21
CA THR A 12 -50.40 39.62 6.73
C THR A 12 -50.05 38.58 7.80
N LYS A 13 -50.97 38.30 8.75
CA LYS A 13 -50.75 37.26 9.77
C LYS A 13 -50.58 35.87 9.16
N SER A 14 -51.35 35.54 8.11
CA SER A 14 -51.20 34.27 7.40
C SER A 14 -49.81 34.14 6.77
N ILE A 15 -49.34 35.20 6.12
CA ILE A 15 -48.02 35.26 5.50
C ILE A 15 -46.92 35.15 6.56
N GLU A 16 -47.06 35.81 7.72
CA GLU A 16 -46.10 35.70 8.82
C GLU A 16 -45.96 34.26 9.33
N VAL A 17 -47.08 33.55 9.51
CA VAL A 17 -47.07 32.14 9.94
C VAL A 17 -46.40 31.24 8.91
N GLU A 18 -46.71 31.43 7.62
CA GLU A 18 -46.07 30.68 6.52
C GLU A 18 -44.56 30.95 6.45
N LEU A 19 -44.13 32.22 6.62
CA LEU A 19 -42.73 32.60 6.61
C LEU A 19 -41.96 31.93 7.75
N ILE A 20 -42.54 31.90 8.96
CA ILE A 20 -41.97 31.17 10.11
C ILE A 20 -41.86 29.67 9.80
N GLY A 21 -42.88 29.09 9.16
CA GLY A 21 -42.88 27.69 8.72
C GLY A 21 -41.73 27.38 7.76
N VAL A 22 -41.57 28.20 6.71
CA VAL A 22 -40.49 28.06 5.73
C VAL A 22 -39.11 28.25 6.38
N HIS A 23 -38.96 29.24 7.27
CA HIS A 23 -37.71 29.46 7.99
C HIS A 23 -37.31 28.24 8.83
N ASN A 24 -38.27 27.67 9.56
CA ASN A 24 -38.03 26.47 10.37
C ASN A 24 -37.65 25.25 9.51
N MET A 25 -38.30 25.07 8.36
CA MET A 25 -37.92 24.02 7.42
C MET A 25 -36.51 24.22 6.86
N HIS A 26 -36.14 25.46 6.53
CA HIS A 26 -34.81 25.80 6.06
C HIS A 26 -33.73 25.52 7.11
N GLN A 27 -33.96 25.90 8.38
CA GLN A 27 -33.03 25.60 9.47
C GLN A 27 -32.84 24.10 9.66
N LYS A 28 -33.92 23.31 9.63
CA LYS A 28 -33.84 21.84 9.69
C LYS A 28 -33.03 21.29 8.51
N ALA A 29 -33.31 21.74 7.28
CA ALA A 29 -32.58 21.33 6.09
C ALA A 29 -31.07 21.66 6.17
N LYS A 30 -30.72 22.82 6.74
CA LYS A 30 -29.33 23.22 6.98
C LYS A 30 -28.62 22.26 7.95
N VAL A 31 -29.28 21.87 9.03
CA VAL A 31 -28.76 20.87 9.99
C VAL A 31 -28.54 19.52 9.31
N PHE A 32 -29.51 19.05 8.52
CA PHE A 32 -29.35 17.80 7.76
C PHE A 32 -28.21 17.87 6.74
N ASN A 33 -28.07 19.00 6.02
CA ASN A 33 -26.98 19.18 5.07
C ASN A 33 -25.61 19.15 5.75
N ASN A 34 -25.48 19.83 6.90
CA ASN A 34 -24.25 19.82 7.68
C ASN A 34 -23.91 18.40 8.19
N LYS A 35 -24.91 17.64 8.65
CA LYS A 35 -24.72 16.25 9.06
C LYS A 35 -24.26 15.37 7.89
N ALA A 36 -24.91 15.48 6.73
CA ALA A 36 -24.51 14.75 5.53
C ALA A 36 -23.08 15.10 5.08
N ARG A 37 -22.67 16.38 5.17
CA ARG A 37 -21.29 16.80 4.88
C ARG A 37 -20.28 16.18 5.85
N ALA A 38 -20.61 16.11 7.13
CA ALA A 38 -19.76 15.48 8.13
C ALA A 38 -19.59 13.97 7.85
N GLU A 39 -20.67 13.26 7.55
CA GLU A 39 -20.63 11.83 7.19
C GLU A 39 -19.82 11.59 5.92
N VAL A 40 -19.94 12.46 4.90
CA VAL A 40 -19.11 12.39 3.69
C VAL A 40 -17.63 12.63 3.99
N ALA A 41 -17.30 13.58 4.87
CA ALA A 41 -15.92 13.84 5.28
C ALA A 41 -15.33 12.64 6.02
N GLU A 42 -16.10 12.02 6.91
CA GLU A 42 -15.69 10.79 7.62
C GLU A 42 -15.47 9.63 6.65
N ALA A 43 -16.39 9.42 5.70
CA ALA A 43 -16.26 8.38 4.68
C ALA A 43 -15.01 8.60 3.80
N LYS A 44 -14.72 9.85 3.42
CA LYS A 44 -13.48 10.18 2.67
C LYS A 44 -12.23 9.89 3.48
N SER A 45 -12.20 10.24 4.76
CA SER A 45 -11.08 9.95 5.66
C SER A 45 -10.83 8.44 5.77
N LYS A 46 -11.89 7.65 5.97
CA LYS A 46 -11.81 6.18 6.00
C LYS A 46 -11.33 5.60 4.66
N ALA A 47 -11.81 6.13 3.53
CA ALA A 47 -11.35 5.69 2.21
C ALA A 47 -9.85 5.96 2.02
N GLN A 48 -9.37 7.14 2.40
CA GLN A 48 -7.94 7.47 2.34
C GLN A 48 -7.09 6.56 3.24
N ALA A 49 -7.56 6.22 4.44
CA ALA A 49 -6.87 5.28 5.31
C ALA A 49 -6.78 3.88 4.68
N VAL A 50 -7.85 3.39 4.07
CA VAL A 50 -7.84 2.09 3.36
C VAL A 50 -6.91 2.12 2.15
N GLU A 51 -6.86 3.24 1.41
CA GLU A 51 -5.96 3.39 0.27
C GLU A 51 -4.48 3.35 0.69
N THR A 52 -4.12 3.99 1.81
CA THR A 52 -2.75 3.97 2.32
C THR A 52 -2.36 2.58 2.84
N GLU A 53 -3.25 1.91 3.55
CA GLU A 53 -3.06 0.52 3.98
C GLU A 53 -2.87 -0.42 2.78
N MET A 54 -3.71 -0.30 1.75
CA MET A 54 -3.59 -1.08 0.52
C MET A 54 -2.27 -0.81 -0.20
N ALA A 55 -1.79 0.45 -0.22
CA ALA A 55 -0.50 0.77 -0.80
C ALA A 55 0.65 0.09 -0.03
N CYS A 56 0.59 0.09 1.31
CA CYS A 56 1.61 -0.57 2.11
C CYS A 56 1.58 -2.10 1.97
N LEU A 57 0.39 -2.72 1.96
CA LEU A 57 0.23 -4.15 1.70
C LEU A 57 0.78 -4.56 0.32
N LYS A 58 0.57 -3.73 -0.71
CA LYS A 58 1.16 -3.96 -2.04
C LYS A 58 2.70 -3.92 -2.02
N LYS A 59 3.30 -2.98 -1.27
CA LYS A 59 4.76 -2.92 -1.09
C LYS A 59 5.26 -4.18 -0.36
N ALA A 60 4.61 -4.57 0.74
CA ALA A 60 4.94 -5.76 1.51
C ALA A 60 4.86 -7.03 0.65
N LEU A 61 3.80 -7.17 -0.17
CA LEU A 61 3.63 -8.32 -1.07
C LEU A 61 4.72 -8.39 -2.15
N LYS A 62 5.15 -7.25 -2.70
CA LYS A 62 6.31 -7.20 -3.62
C LYS A 62 7.59 -7.65 -2.90
N GLY A 63 7.82 -7.19 -1.68
CA GLY A 63 8.96 -7.61 -0.85
C GLY A 63 8.94 -9.12 -0.56
N ALA A 64 7.79 -9.66 -0.16
CA ALA A 64 7.60 -11.08 0.11
C ALA A 64 7.86 -11.95 -1.14
N LYS A 65 7.37 -11.54 -2.31
CA LYS A 65 7.65 -12.22 -3.59
C LYS A 65 9.15 -12.22 -3.93
N ALA A 66 9.83 -11.09 -3.75
CA ALA A 66 11.27 -11.01 -3.98
C ALA A 66 12.07 -11.90 -3.01
N SER A 67 11.66 -11.94 -1.73
CA SER A 67 12.26 -12.82 -0.72
C SER A 67 12.06 -14.30 -1.06
N LYS A 68 10.83 -14.68 -1.45
CA LYS A 68 10.51 -16.04 -1.90
C LYS A 68 11.39 -16.46 -3.08
N ALA A 69 11.54 -15.61 -4.10
CA ALA A 69 12.40 -15.90 -5.25
C ALA A 69 13.88 -16.10 -4.85
N LYS A 70 14.39 -15.31 -3.90
CA LYS A 70 15.75 -15.50 -3.35
C LYS A 70 15.90 -16.83 -2.61
N ALA A 71 14.90 -17.20 -1.81
CA ALA A 71 14.89 -18.47 -1.09
C ALA A 71 14.82 -19.67 -2.03
N GLU A 72 14.02 -19.60 -3.09
CA GLU A 72 13.94 -20.62 -4.14
C GLU A 72 15.29 -20.77 -4.87
N ALA A 73 15.91 -19.65 -5.28
CA ALA A 73 17.23 -19.68 -5.90
C ALA A 73 18.31 -20.29 -4.98
N TYR A 74 18.25 -20.01 -3.68
CA TYR A 74 19.16 -20.62 -2.69
C TYR A 74 18.93 -22.13 -2.55
N LEU A 75 17.67 -22.56 -2.50
CA LEU A 75 17.32 -23.99 -2.43
C LEU A 75 17.80 -24.75 -3.66
N ASP A 76 17.66 -24.18 -4.85
CA ASP A 76 18.12 -24.82 -6.08
C ASP A 76 19.65 -24.94 -6.13
N LEU A 77 20.36 -23.91 -5.63
CA LEU A 77 21.82 -23.95 -5.51
C LEU A 77 22.28 -25.01 -4.50
N GLU A 78 21.61 -25.13 -3.36
CA GLU A 78 21.89 -26.19 -2.39
C GLU A 78 21.59 -27.58 -2.94
N LYS A 79 20.44 -27.78 -3.62
CA LYS A 79 20.13 -29.06 -4.29
C LYS A 79 21.23 -29.47 -5.25
N LYS A 80 21.76 -28.54 -6.06
CA LYS A 80 22.89 -28.79 -6.97
C LYS A 80 24.16 -29.19 -6.21
N LYS A 81 24.51 -28.49 -5.12
CA LYS A 81 25.66 -28.86 -4.28
C LYS A 81 25.52 -30.25 -3.68
N TRP A 82 24.35 -30.56 -3.11
CA TRP A 82 24.06 -31.86 -2.53
C TRP A 82 24.05 -32.98 -3.58
N GLY A 83 23.51 -32.74 -4.78
CA GLY A 83 23.60 -33.69 -5.90
C GLY A 83 25.05 -34.00 -6.28
N LYS A 84 25.89 -32.97 -6.42
CA LYS A 84 27.33 -33.12 -6.68
C LYS A 84 28.05 -33.85 -5.55
N ALA A 85 27.74 -33.53 -4.30
CA ALA A 85 28.33 -34.20 -3.14
C ALA A 85 27.95 -35.68 -3.07
N ARG A 86 26.66 -36.01 -3.29
CA ARG A 86 26.18 -37.39 -3.37
C ARG A 86 26.87 -38.16 -4.50
N SER A 87 26.97 -37.59 -5.69
CA SER A 87 27.69 -38.21 -6.82
C SER A 87 29.15 -38.49 -6.48
N LYS A 88 29.86 -37.55 -5.84
CA LYS A 88 31.25 -37.78 -5.37
C LYS A 88 31.35 -38.90 -4.35
N VAL A 89 30.45 -38.93 -3.35
CA VAL A 89 30.42 -40.00 -2.35
C VAL A 89 30.12 -41.35 -2.98
N ALA A 90 29.14 -41.42 -3.89
CA ALA A 90 28.82 -42.63 -4.64
C ALA A 90 30.02 -43.13 -5.46
N LYS A 91 30.74 -42.24 -6.17
CA LYS A 91 31.98 -42.59 -6.89
C LYS A 91 33.07 -43.12 -5.96
N ILE A 92 33.29 -42.50 -4.79
CA ILE A 92 34.27 -42.97 -3.81
C ILE A 92 33.86 -44.34 -3.26
N PHE A 93 32.58 -44.53 -2.97
CA PHE A 93 32.04 -45.79 -2.49
C PHE A 93 32.19 -46.90 -3.55
N LEU A 94 31.81 -46.65 -4.81
CA LEU A 94 32.02 -47.58 -5.92
C LEU A 94 33.50 -47.92 -6.11
N LYS A 95 34.40 -46.93 -6.00
CA LYS A 95 35.85 -47.16 -6.12
C LYS A 95 36.44 -47.95 -4.95
N LYS A 96 35.90 -47.77 -3.73
CA LYS A 96 36.36 -48.49 -2.52
C LYS A 96 35.74 -49.87 -2.36
N PHE A 97 34.52 -50.07 -2.86
CA PHE A 97 33.69 -51.25 -2.55
C PHE A 97 33.15 -51.98 -3.79
N GLY A 98 33.38 -51.50 -5.02
CA GLY A 98 32.84 -52.10 -6.25
C GLY A 98 33.73 -53.16 -6.89
N GLY A 99 33.43 -54.44 -6.62
CA GLY A 99 33.20 -55.44 -7.68
C GLY A 99 31.78 -55.25 -8.27
N PRO A 100 31.40 -55.97 -9.34
CA PRO A 100 30.40 -55.50 -10.31
C PRO A 100 28.96 -55.49 -9.78
N GLU A 101 28.18 -54.54 -10.35
CA GLU A 101 26.71 -54.44 -10.31
C GLU A 101 26.07 -54.22 -8.93
N LEU A 102 26.14 -52.97 -8.46
CA LEU A 102 24.99 -52.37 -7.80
C LEU A 102 24.41 -51.33 -8.76
N ASP A 103 23.44 -51.78 -9.56
CA ASP A 103 22.55 -50.91 -10.31
C ASP A 103 21.72 -50.09 -9.31
N LEU A 104 22.28 -48.97 -8.86
CA LEU A 104 21.55 -47.93 -8.19
C LEU A 104 20.82 -47.15 -9.31
N GLY A 105 19.65 -47.64 -9.73
CA GLY A 105 18.82 -47.12 -10.83
C GLY A 105 18.38 -45.66 -10.70
N PHE A 106 19.34 -44.73 -10.65
CA PHE A 106 19.21 -43.29 -10.43
C PHE A 106 20.15 -42.49 -11.34
N LEU A 107 20.72 -43.10 -12.38
CA LEU A 107 21.60 -42.43 -13.33
C LEU A 107 21.08 -42.61 -14.75
N ASP A 108 20.17 -41.74 -15.15
CA ASP A 108 20.16 -41.25 -16.52
C ASP A 108 19.55 -39.83 -16.52
N GLU A 109 20.35 -38.86 -16.07
CA GLU A 109 20.26 -37.50 -16.58
C GLU A 109 21.66 -37.19 -17.10
N LYS A 110 21.82 -37.31 -18.43
CA LYS A 110 23.06 -37.01 -19.14
C LYS A 110 23.34 -35.51 -18.99
N ASP A 111 24.43 -35.20 -18.30
CA ASP A 111 25.09 -33.90 -18.39
C ASP A 111 25.80 -33.84 -19.75
N ASP A 112 25.20 -33.18 -20.75
CA ASP A 112 25.93 -32.72 -21.93
C ASP A 112 26.68 -31.43 -21.56
N GLU A 113 28.00 -31.53 -21.55
CA GLU A 113 28.94 -30.42 -21.45
C GLU A 113 28.92 -29.60 -22.75
N GLU A 114 28.58 -28.31 -22.68
CA GLU A 114 29.15 -27.31 -23.59
C GLU A 114 29.72 -26.15 -22.77
N GLU A 115 31.06 -26.08 -22.80
CA GLU A 115 31.84 -24.92 -22.40
C GLU A 115 31.62 -23.78 -23.41
N GLY A 116 31.30 -22.58 -22.91
CA GLY A 116 31.22 -21.35 -23.69
C GLY A 116 31.81 -20.18 -22.91
N GLU A 117 32.89 -19.62 -23.47
CA GLU A 117 33.85 -18.69 -22.91
C GLU A 117 33.29 -17.39 -22.31
N ALA A 118 33.95 -16.91 -21.25
CA ALA A 118 33.84 -15.55 -20.73
C ALA A 118 34.92 -14.64 -21.35
N LYS A 119 34.56 -13.49 -21.93
CA LYS A 119 35.45 -12.32 -22.08
C LYS A 119 34.74 -10.97 -22.09
N GLY A 120 35.31 -10.03 -21.32
CA GLY A 120 35.30 -8.57 -21.55
C GLY A 120 34.10 -7.81 -20.96
N GLY A 121 34.22 -6.65 -20.32
CA GLY A 121 35.32 -5.74 -20.09
C GLY A 121 34.76 -4.51 -19.35
N ALA A 122 35.55 -3.91 -18.47
CA ALA A 122 35.16 -2.75 -17.68
C ALA A 122 35.36 -1.42 -18.43
N LYS A 123 34.56 -0.41 -18.02
CA LYS A 123 34.81 1.04 -17.96
C LYS A 123 33.92 1.95 -18.83
N GLY A 124 33.47 3.03 -18.19
CA GLY A 124 32.90 4.25 -18.77
C GLY A 124 31.47 4.47 -18.28
N GLY A 125 31.08 5.55 -17.60
CA GLY A 125 31.75 6.78 -17.19
C GLY A 125 30.70 7.63 -16.46
N LEU A 126 31.14 8.44 -15.49
CA LEU A 126 30.32 9.49 -14.88
C LEU A 126 30.02 10.59 -15.91
N ALA A 127 28.81 11.13 -15.88
CA ALA A 127 28.56 12.54 -16.19
C ALA A 127 27.34 13.04 -15.39
N SER A 128 27.59 14.05 -14.57
CA SER A 128 26.62 14.89 -13.86
C SER A 128 26.09 16.00 -14.79
N VAL A 129 24.82 16.40 -14.64
CA VAL A 129 24.26 17.76 -14.87
C VAL A 129 22.96 17.79 -14.03
N GLU A 130 22.90 18.46 -12.87
CA GLU A 130 22.40 19.85 -12.61
C GLU A 130 21.10 20.21 -13.37
N ALA A 131 20.17 21.06 -12.95
CA ALA A 131 19.75 21.77 -11.75
C ALA A 131 18.38 22.39 -12.15
N ASN A 132 17.76 23.16 -11.26
CA ASN A 132 16.67 24.13 -11.50
C ASN A 132 15.21 23.60 -11.45
N GLN A 133 14.24 24.26 -10.81
CA GLN A 133 14.22 25.48 -10.00
C GLN A 133 12.80 25.65 -9.40
N GLU A 134 12.78 26.04 -8.13
CA GLU A 134 11.86 26.95 -7.41
C GLU A 134 10.32 26.93 -7.52
N GLY A 135 9.74 27.17 -6.35
CA GLY A 135 8.46 27.83 -6.11
C GLY A 135 7.67 27.08 -5.05
N GLY A 136 7.37 27.57 -3.84
CA GLY A 136 7.43 28.88 -3.20
C GLY A 136 6.60 28.75 -1.91
N LEU A 137 6.93 29.50 -0.86
CA LEU A 137 6.49 29.35 0.53
C LEU A 137 5.08 29.90 0.87
N ALA A 138 4.39 29.17 1.79
CA ALA A 138 3.63 29.57 3.01
C ALA A 138 2.47 30.62 2.95
N PRO A 139 1.47 30.63 3.89
CA PRO A 139 1.75 30.92 5.31
C PRO A 139 0.93 30.17 6.39
N LEU A 140 1.45 30.37 7.61
CA LEU A 140 0.97 30.12 8.97
C LEU A 140 -0.53 30.31 9.24
N ILE A 141 -1.09 29.40 10.04
CA ILE A 141 -2.07 29.73 11.08
C ILE A 141 -1.61 29.04 12.37
N GLU A 142 -1.20 29.84 13.33
CA GLU A 142 -1.07 29.47 14.74
C GLU A 142 -2.47 29.37 15.35
N GLU A 143 -2.77 28.31 16.10
CA GLU A 143 -3.63 28.34 17.29
C GLU A 143 -3.42 27.06 18.12
N GLU A 144 -3.49 27.24 19.44
CA GLU A 144 -2.94 26.45 20.56
C GLU A 144 -3.55 25.03 20.80
N PRO A 145 -2.90 24.18 21.63
CA PRO A 145 -3.24 22.77 21.75
C PRO A 145 -4.33 22.52 22.79
N THR A 146 -5.39 21.81 22.42
CA THR A 146 -6.31 21.18 23.38
C THR A 146 -5.97 19.71 23.55
N GLU A 147 -5.10 19.43 24.52
CA GLU A 147 -4.90 18.10 25.08
C GLU A 147 -6.20 17.60 25.73
N ARG A 148 -6.84 16.57 25.15
CA ARG A 148 -7.56 15.54 25.93
C ARG A 148 -7.47 14.18 25.25
N HIS A 149 -6.48 13.42 25.72
CA HIS A 149 -6.36 11.95 25.76
C HIS A 149 -7.28 11.12 24.85
N SER A 150 -6.70 10.58 23.78
CA SER A 150 -7.15 9.31 23.21
C SER A 150 -6.06 8.27 23.43
N LYS A 151 -6.36 7.32 24.32
CA LYS A 151 -5.58 6.09 24.52
C LYS A 151 -5.78 5.20 23.29
N PHE A 152 -5.03 5.44 22.22
CA PHE A 152 -4.81 4.44 21.17
C PHE A 152 -3.36 4.53 20.71
N ALA A 153 -2.55 3.65 21.27
CA ALA A 153 -1.25 3.28 20.73
C ALA A 153 -1.29 1.74 20.57
N PRO A 154 -0.64 1.17 19.54
CA PRO A 154 0.80 1.32 19.45
C PRO A 154 1.34 1.79 18.11
N ALA A 155 2.50 2.43 18.24
CA ALA A 155 3.56 2.57 17.28
C ALA A 155 3.63 1.45 16.22
N LEU A 156 3.35 1.82 14.97
CA LEU A 156 4.07 1.30 13.80
C LEU A 156 4.36 2.48 12.88
N GLY A 157 5.16 3.40 13.40
CA GLY A 157 5.92 4.36 12.61
C GLY A 157 7.16 3.66 12.06
N GLU A 158 6.98 2.73 11.12
CA GLU A 158 8.06 2.30 10.25
C GLU A 158 7.60 2.50 8.80
N LYS A 159 7.75 3.75 8.37
CA LYS A 159 7.86 4.25 7.00
C LYS A 159 7.51 3.20 5.93
N CYS A 160 6.24 3.16 5.53
CA CYS A 160 5.92 3.04 4.12
C CYS A 160 6.13 4.43 3.47
#